data_AF-A0A3B9MYD3-F1
#
_entry.id   AF-A0A3B9MYD3-F1
#
_cell.length_a   1.000
_cell.length_b   1.000
_cell.length_c   1.000
_cell.angle_alpha   90.00
_cell.angle_beta   90.00
_cell.angle_gamma   90.00
#
_symmetry.space_group_name_H-M   'P 1'
#
loop_
_entity.id
_entity.type
_entity.pdbx_description
1 polymer ?
#
loop_
_entity_poly.entity_id
_entity_poly.type
_entity_poly.pdbx_seq_one_letter_code
_entity_poly.pdbx_strand_id
1 'polypeptide(L)'
;MASCRDLKKDINFLANQMIVECFSYMEYSPISNYENVLDILHDVEQLRINLLFKVNNPPENGSIKKYYKDIITEMYDMNIKLLEELNGLSEN
;
A
#
# COMPACT_ATOMS: atom_id res chain seq x y z
N MET A 1 -13.18 0.06 17.81
CA MET A 1 -12.73 -1.27 18.25
C MET A 1 -11.21 -1.35 18.16
N ALA A 2 -10.56 -2.15 19.01
CA ALA A 2 -9.09 -2.29 18.99
C ALA A 2 -8.59 -2.78 17.62
N SER A 3 -9.20 -3.83 17.07
CA SER A 3 -8.85 -4.42 15.77
C SER A 3 -8.88 -3.45 14.59
N CYS A 4 -9.90 -2.58 14.48
CA CYS A 4 -9.95 -1.57 13.41
C CYS A 4 -8.87 -0.49 13.57
N ARG A 5 -8.47 -0.17 14.81
CA ARG A 5 -7.34 0.75 15.05
C ARG A 5 -6.02 0.11 14.65
N ASP A 6 -5.86 -1.17 14.94
CA ASP A 6 -4.63 -1.89 14.61
C ASP A 6 -4.52 -2.08 13.09
N LEU A 7 -5.60 -2.45 12.39
CA LEU A 7 -5.61 -2.51 10.92
C LEU A 7 -5.25 -1.17 10.28
N LYS A 8 -5.73 -0.04 10.80
CA LYS A 8 -5.31 1.29 10.29
C LYS A 8 -3.83 1.56 10.53
N LYS A 9 -3.26 1.10 11.65
CA LYS A 9 -1.81 1.24 11.88
C LYS A 9 -1.05 0.40 10.88
N ASP A 10 -1.49 -0.82 10.61
CA ASP A 10 -0.84 -1.72 9.64
C ASP A 10 -0.87 -1.11 8.23
N ILE A 11 -2.02 -0.58 7.79
CA ILE A 11 -2.15 0.13 6.50
C ILE A 11 -1.17 1.30 6.42
N ASN A 12 -1.11 2.16 7.45
CA ASN A 12 -0.19 3.30 7.45
C ASN A 12 1.27 2.86 7.51
N PHE A 13 1.58 1.82 8.28
CA PHE A 13 2.92 1.27 8.40
C PHE A 13 3.41 0.76 7.06
N LEU A 14 2.64 -0.08 6.37
CA LEU A 14 3.03 -0.65 5.07
C LEU A 14 3.18 0.44 4.00
N ALA A 15 2.25 1.39 3.93
CA ALA A 15 2.38 2.51 3.00
C ALA A 15 3.66 3.33 3.28
N ASN A 16 3.97 3.61 4.54
CA ASN A 16 5.19 4.31 4.91
C ASN A 16 6.45 3.50 4.57
N GLN A 17 6.44 2.18 4.75
CA GLN A 17 7.56 1.32 4.32
C GLN A 17 7.76 1.41 2.81
N MET A 18 6.69 1.26 2.02
CA MET A 18 6.77 1.39 0.57
C MET A 18 7.30 2.75 0.11
N ILE A 19 6.88 3.83 0.77
CA ILE A 19 7.40 5.19 0.50
C ILE A 19 8.91 5.26 0.79
N VAL A 20 9.37 4.69 1.91
CA VAL A 20 10.80 4.65 2.27
C VAL A 20 11.59 3.84 1.23
N GLU A 21 11.05 2.72 0.75
CA GLU A 21 11.69 1.92 -0.30
C GLU A 21 11.80 2.70 -1.62
N CYS A 22 10.74 3.42 -2.01
CA CYS A 22 10.78 4.28 -3.20
C CYS A 22 11.85 5.38 -3.10
N PHE A 23 11.95 6.05 -1.95
CA PHE A 23 13.00 7.05 -1.72
C PHE A 23 14.40 6.43 -1.69
N SER A 24 14.53 5.23 -1.10
CA SER A 24 15.78 4.49 -1.07
C SER A 24 16.21 4.09 -2.48
N TYR A 25 15.27 3.64 -3.32
CA TYR A 25 15.53 3.39 -4.73
C TYR A 25 16.03 4.65 -5.43
N MET A 26 15.35 5.79 -5.28
CA MET A 26 15.78 7.04 -5.93
C MET A 26 17.17 7.50 -5.45
N GLU A 27 17.51 7.31 -4.17
CA GLU A 27 18.83 7.70 -3.64
C GLU A 27 19.97 6.82 -4.21
N TYR A 28 19.71 5.54 -4.46
CA TYR A 28 20.75 4.56 -4.80
C TYR A 28 20.70 4.04 -6.25
N SER A 29 19.75 4.48 -7.07
CA SER A 29 19.55 4.00 -8.45
C SER A 29 19.67 5.12 -9.50
N PRO A 30 19.85 4.79 -10.79
CA PRO A 30 19.92 5.78 -11.86
C PRO A 30 18.67 6.66 -11.98
N ILE A 31 18.87 7.93 -12.34
CA ILE A 31 17.80 8.96 -12.47
C ILE A 31 16.74 8.61 -13.53
N SER A 32 17.07 7.74 -14.49
CA SER A 32 16.18 7.38 -15.62
C SER A 32 14.82 6.81 -15.20
N ASN A 33 14.69 6.31 -13.97
CA ASN A 33 13.47 5.68 -13.47
C ASN A 33 12.67 6.54 -12.48
N TYR A 34 13.05 7.80 -12.25
CA TYR A 34 12.40 8.64 -11.22
C TYR A 34 10.91 8.84 -11.47
N GLU A 35 10.49 9.09 -12.71
CA GLU A 35 9.06 9.24 -13.05
C GLU A 35 8.27 7.97 -12.71
N ASN A 36 8.81 6.79 -13.05
CA ASN A 36 8.17 5.51 -12.70
C ASN A 36 8.06 5.32 -11.18
N VAL A 37 9.08 5.75 -10.42
CA VAL A 37 9.04 5.67 -8.95
C VAL A 37 8.03 6.67 -8.36
N LEU A 38 7.87 7.85 -8.97
CA LEU A 38 6.85 8.82 -8.59
C LEU A 38 5.43 8.29 -8.82
N ASP A 39 5.20 7.56 -9.92
CA ASP A 39 3.93 6.88 -10.18
C ASP A 39 3.65 5.80 -9.11
N ILE A 40 4.65 4.99 -8.74
CA ILE A 40 4.52 3.99 -7.66
C ILE A 40 4.21 4.69 -6.33
N LEU A 41 4.88 5.80 -6.00
CA LEU A 41 4.59 6.59 -4.80
C LEU A 41 3.15 7.09 -4.77
N HIS A 42 2.63 7.55 -5.91
CA HIS A 42 1.23 7.96 -6.03
C HIS A 42 0.28 6.79 -5.77
N ASP A 43 0.55 5.63 -6.36
CA ASP A 43 -0.27 4.43 -6.20
C ASP A 43 -0.28 3.90 -4.75
N VAL A 44 0.87 3.96 -4.06
CA VAL A 44 0.97 3.65 -2.63
C VAL A 44 0.05 4.56 -1.80
N GLU A 45 0.08 5.87 -2.07
CA GLU A 45 -0.77 6.83 -1.36
C GLU A 45 -2.26 6.60 -1.65
N GLN A 46 -2.60 6.35 -2.91
CA GLN A 46 -3.97 6.08 -3.32
C GLN A 46 -4.50 4.79 -2.68
N LEU A 47 -3.68 3.74 -2.60
CA LEU A 47 -4.00 2.50 -1.90
C LEU A 47 -4.25 2.77 -0.41
N ARG A 48 -3.38 3.54 0.25
CA ARG A 48 -3.54 3.93 1.67
C ARG A 48 -4.87 4.61 1.91
N ILE A 49 -5.20 5.63 1.09
CA ILE A 49 -6.46 6.38 1.19
C ILE A 49 -7.65 5.44 1.02
N ASN A 50 -7.63 4.59 0.00
CA ASN A 50 -8.72 3.67 -0.32
C ASN A 50 -8.96 2.65 0.80
N LEU A 51 -7.91 2.03 1.32
CA LEU A 51 -8.02 1.05 2.41
C LEU A 51 -8.52 1.70 3.70
N LEU A 52 -8.01 2.88 4.06
CA LEU A 52 -8.48 3.62 5.23
C LEU A 52 -9.96 4.01 5.08
N PHE A 53 -10.37 4.43 3.89
CA PHE A 53 -11.78 4.70 3.60
C PHE A 53 -12.63 3.44 3.79
N LYS A 54 -12.23 2.31 3.22
CA LYS A 54 -12.94 1.02 3.38
C LYS A 54 -13.06 0.60 4.84
N VAL A 55 -12.00 0.75 5.63
CA VAL A 55 -12.01 0.43 7.07
C VAL A 55 -12.94 1.35 7.85
N ASN A 56 -13.04 2.62 7.47
CA ASN A 56 -13.94 3.59 8.10
C ASN A 56 -15.40 3.41 7.72
N ASN A 57 -15.67 2.79 6.57
CA ASN A 57 -17.00 2.67 5.97
C ASN A 57 -17.33 1.20 5.69
N PRO A 58 -17.51 0.35 6.73
CA PRO A 58 -17.96 -1.02 6.52
C PRO A 58 -19.39 -1.04 5.95
N PRO A 59 -19.75 -2.07 5.16
CA PRO A 59 -21.09 -2.18 4.59
C PRO A 59 -22.13 -2.39 5.69
N GLU A 60 -23.33 -1.83 5.50
CA GLU A 60 -24.45 -2.00 6.43
C GLU A 60 -24.95 -3.46 6.48
N ASN A 61 -24.81 -4.18 5.36
CA ASN A 61 -25.28 -5.55 5.20
C ASN A 61 -24.12 -6.51 4.88
N GLY A 62 -24.22 -7.75 5.37
CA GLY A 62 -23.26 -8.82 5.09
C GLY A 62 -22.29 -9.12 6.24
N SER A 63 -21.32 -9.99 5.97
CA SER A 63 -20.36 -10.42 6.98
C SER A 63 -19.24 -9.40 7.17
N ILE A 64 -19.33 -8.61 8.24
CA ILE A 64 -18.29 -7.65 8.66
C ILE A 64 -16.91 -8.33 8.80
N LYS A 65 -16.89 -9.56 9.32
CA LYS A 65 -15.64 -10.34 9.45
C LYS A 65 -15.02 -10.64 8.09
N LYS A 66 -15.82 -11.06 7.11
CA LYS A 66 -15.35 -11.29 5.75
C LYS A 66 -14.84 -10.00 5.12
N TYR A 67 -15.60 -8.90 5.25
CA TYR A 67 -15.23 -7.59 4.72
C TYR A 67 -13.85 -7.13 5.19
N TYR A 68 -13.56 -7.17 6.49
CA TYR A 68 -12.24 -6.81 6.99
C TYR A 68 -11.13 -7.79 6.58
N LYS A 69 -11.45 -9.08 6.43
CA LYS A 69 -10.49 -10.06 5.90
C LYS A 69 -10.12 -9.73 4.46
N ASP A 70 -11.10 -9.37 3.64
CA ASP A 70 -10.89 -9.02 2.24
C ASP A 70 -10.04 -7.73 2.13
N ILE A 71 -10.23 -6.75 3.00
CA ILE A 71 -9.36 -5.55 3.10
C ILE A 71 -7.93 -5.95 3.45
N ILE A 72 -7.73 -6.87 4.39
CA ILE A 72 -6.39 -7.34 4.78
C ILE A 72 -5.70 -8.03 3.60
N THR A 73 -6.42 -8.89 2.87
CA THR A 73 -5.90 -9.56 1.68
C THR A 73 -5.54 -8.54 0.60
N GLU A 74 -6.43 -7.59 0.29
CA GLU A 74 -6.15 -6.51 -0.67
C GLU A 74 -4.92 -5.69 -0.28
N MET A 75 -4.79 -5.35 1.01
CA MET A 75 -3.64 -4.62 1.52
C MET A 75 -2.31 -5.35 1.23
N TYR A 76 -2.23 -6.65 1.53
CA TYR A 76 -1.01 -7.42 1.28
C TYR A 76 -0.75 -7.59 -0.22
N ASP A 77 -1.74 -8.03 -0.98
CA ASP A 77 -1.58 -8.33 -2.41
C ASP A 77 -1.13 -7.10 -3.20
N MET A 78 -1.71 -5.93 -2.91
CA MET A 78 -1.37 -4.69 -3.60
C MET A 78 0.00 -4.14 -3.19
N ASN A 79 0.39 -4.23 -1.91
CA ASN A 79 1.74 -3.83 -1.51
C ASN A 79 2.81 -4.75 -2.11
N ILE A 80 2.56 -6.06 -2.19
CA ILE A 80 3.46 -7.00 -2.86
C ILE A 80 3.63 -6.63 -4.34
N LYS A 81 2.53 -6.37 -5.04
CA LYS A 81 2.56 -5.96 -6.45
C LYS A 81 3.38 -4.68 -6.67
N LEU A 82 3.17 -3.65 -5.84
CA LEU A 82 3.92 -2.40 -5.94
C LEU A 82 5.42 -2.59 -5.63
N LEU A 83 5.75 -3.48 -4.71
CA LEU A 83 7.15 -3.83 -4.42
C LEU A 83 7.81 -4.60 -5.57
N GLU A 84 7.09 -5.54 -6.20
CA GLU A 84 7.56 -6.24 -7.40
C GLU A 84 7.79 -5.27 -8.56
N GLU A 85 6.90 -4.30 -8.76
CA GLU A 85 7.04 -3.24 -9.77
C GLU A 85 8.28 -2.38 -9.51
N LEU A 86 8.51 -1.94 -8.26
CA LEU A 86 9.71 -1.19 -7.87
C LEU A 86 10.98 -2.00 -8.11
N ASN A 87 11.00 -3.27 -7.71
CA ASN A 87 12.16 -4.15 -7.90
C ASN A 87 12.48 -4.39 -9.38
N GLY A 88 11.45 -4.51 -10.23
CA GLY A 88 11.61 -4.65 -11.68
C GLY A 88 12.30 -3.46 -12.35
N LEU A 89 12.31 -2.28 -11.72
CA LEU A 89 13.08 -1.12 -12.18
C LEU A 89 14.58 -1.27 -11.94
N SER A 90 15.02 -2.18 -11.07
CA SER A 90 16.45 -2.42 -10.77
C SER A 90 17.11 -3.40 -11.74
N GLU A 91 16.32 -4.20 -12.46
CA GLU A 91 16.81 -5.30 -13.31
C GLU A 91 17.09 -4.87 -14.77
N ASN A 92 16.94 -3.59 -15.10
CA ASN A 92 17.22 -3.00 -16.43
C ASN A 92 18.29 -1.90 -16.35
#